data_AF-A0A2V9F7N2-F1
#
_entry.id   AF-A0A2V9F7N2-F1
#
_cell.length_a   1.000
_cell.length_b   1.000
_cell.length_c   1.000
_cell.angle_alpha   90.00
_cell.angle_beta   90.00
_cell.angle_gamma   90.00
#
_symmetry.space_group_name_H-M   'P 1'
#
loop_
_entity.id
_entity.type
_entity.pdbx_description
1 polymer ?
#
loop_
_entity_poly.entity_id
_entity_poly.type
_entity_poly.pdbx_seq_one_letter_code
_entity_poly.pdbx_strand_id
1 'polypeptide(L)'
;MRWYYKLPLRLRSIFHKNRAELDLSEELQFHLQNQIDEYVAQGMNPKEARHAALRSLGGIEQAKEECRDARNVNLIENFLQDVRFGLRMLRRSPGFSLLAILCLTLGIGANAAVFSWIEGILFRPYPAVAHQERLVAIGGTSRDEPRGTPLSWPDFQDLQRSCTLCETLFVSKITGTTLSIG
;
A
#
# COMPACT_ATOMS: atom_id res chain seq x y z
N MET A 1 -13.02 -17.13 -11.03
CA MET A 1 -12.13 -16.20 -10.28
C MET A 1 -12.87 -14.93 -9.90
N ARG A 2 -13.46 -14.85 -8.70
CA ARG A 2 -14.08 -13.62 -8.14
C ARG A 2 -13.97 -13.62 -6.60
N TRP A 3 -12.75 -13.78 -6.07
CA TRP A 3 -12.50 -13.77 -4.61
C TRP A 3 -12.48 -12.35 -4.00
N TYR A 4 -12.23 -11.32 -4.82
CA TYR A 4 -12.11 -9.92 -4.38
C TYR A 4 -13.37 -9.30 -3.77
N TYR A 5 -14.58 -9.80 -4.08
CA TYR A 5 -15.83 -9.28 -3.47
C TYR A 5 -16.20 -9.95 -2.14
N LYS A 6 -15.61 -11.09 -1.78
CA LYS A 6 -15.86 -11.76 -0.49
C LYS A 6 -14.91 -11.33 0.63
N LEU A 7 -13.71 -10.87 0.28
CA LEU A 7 -12.74 -10.33 1.21
C LEU A 7 -13.27 -9.11 2.01
N PRO A 8 -13.87 -8.07 1.39
CA PRO A 8 -14.35 -6.92 2.14
C PRO A 8 -15.53 -7.26 3.07
N LEU A 9 -16.38 -8.23 2.72
CA LEU A 9 -17.49 -8.66 3.58
C LEU A 9 -16.99 -9.45 4.81
N ARG A 10 -15.98 -10.30 4.64
CA ARG A 10 -15.33 -11.00 5.77
C ARG A 10 -14.50 -10.04 6.62
N LEU A 11 -13.79 -9.09 6.01
CA LEU A 11 -13.08 -7.99 6.73
C LEU A 11 -14.05 -7.06 7.46
N ARG A 12 -15.27 -6.86 6.96
CA ARG A 12 -16.29 -6.06 7.65
C ARG A 12 -16.92 -6.82 8.82
N SER A 13 -17.05 -8.14 8.71
CA SER A 13 -17.33 -9.03 9.85
C SER A 13 -16.20 -9.03 10.88
N ILE A 14 -14.97 -8.66 10.49
CA ILE A 14 -13.84 -8.51 11.41
C ILE A 14 -14.00 -7.27 12.32
N PHE A 15 -14.64 -6.22 11.80
CA PHE A 15 -14.76 -4.92 12.46
C PHE A 15 -16.14 -4.58 13.05
N HIS A 16 -17.19 -5.36 12.80
CA HIS A 16 -18.55 -5.06 13.30
C HIS A 16 -19.14 -6.23 14.10
N LYS A 17 -18.75 -6.29 15.38
CA LYS A 17 -19.25 -7.20 16.42
C LYS A 17 -20.79 -7.31 16.45
N ASN A 18 -21.48 -6.17 16.54
CA ASN A 18 -22.93 -6.17 16.80
C ASN A 18 -23.77 -6.62 15.61
N ARG A 19 -23.32 -6.41 14.36
CA ARG A 19 -24.16 -6.67 13.19
C ARG A 19 -24.18 -8.16 12.82
N ALA A 20 -23.04 -8.84 12.98
CA ALA A 20 -22.95 -10.28 12.73
C ALA A 20 -23.68 -11.10 13.81
N GLU A 21 -23.74 -10.62 15.06
CA GLU A 21 -24.54 -11.26 16.12
C GLU A 21 -26.05 -11.10 15.90
N LEU A 22 -26.47 -9.94 15.38
CA LEU A 22 -27.87 -9.69 15.02
C LEU A 22 -28.30 -10.59 13.85
N ASP A 23 -27.54 -10.63 12.76
CA ASP A 23 -27.85 -11.49 11.59
C ASP A 23 -27.92 -12.98 12.01
N LEU A 24 -26.96 -13.46 12.81
CA LEU A 24 -26.96 -14.85 13.30
C LEU A 24 -28.16 -15.13 14.21
N SER A 25 -28.55 -14.18 15.06
CA SER A 25 -29.69 -14.35 15.95
C SER A 25 -31.01 -14.35 15.19
N GLU A 26 -31.11 -13.56 14.13
CA GLU A 26 -32.26 -13.50 13.23
C GLU A 26 -32.41 -14.80 12.43
N GLU A 27 -31.31 -15.33 11.89
CA GLU A 27 -31.30 -16.61 11.15
C GLU A 27 -31.69 -17.79 12.05
N LEU A 28 -31.23 -17.80 13.30
CA LEU A 28 -31.61 -18.81 14.30
C LEU A 28 -33.10 -18.74 14.68
N GLN A 29 -33.65 -17.53 14.85
CA GLN A 29 -35.07 -17.34 15.13
C GLN A 29 -35.93 -17.81 13.95
N PHE A 30 -35.51 -17.51 12.72
CA PHE A 30 -36.19 -17.97 11.52
C PHE A 30 -36.25 -19.50 11.45
N HIS A 31 -35.12 -20.18 11.74
CA HIS A 31 -35.08 -21.64 11.75
C HIS A 31 -35.93 -22.27 12.86
N LEU A 32 -35.92 -21.69 14.06
CA LEU A 32 -36.78 -22.13 15.17
C LEU A 32 -38.26 -22.04 14.78
N GLN A 33 -38.67 -20.91 14.21
CA GLN A 33 -40.06 -20.69 13.83
C GLN A 33 -40.52 -21.69 12.76
N ASN A 34 -39.67 -21.93 11.76
CA ASN A 34 -39.98 -22.86 10.67
C ASN A 34 -40.17 -24.30 11.19
N GLN A 35 -39.34 -24.75 12.15
CA GLN A 35 -39.50 -26.07 12.78
C GLN A 35 -40.77 -26.16 13.63
N ILE A 36 -41.14 -25.08 14.33
CA ILE A 36 -42.39 -25.04 15.09
C ILE A 36 -43.58 -25.21 14.15
N ASP A 37 -43.60 -24.48 13.04
CA ASP A 37 -44.67 -24.53 12.05
C ASP A 37 -44.77 -25.92 11.41
N GLU A 38 -43.64 -26.58 11.18
CA GLU A 38 -43.56 -27.94 10.64
C GLU A 38 -44.10 -28.99 11.63
N TYR A 39 -43.76 -28.89 12.92
CA TYR A 39 -44.32 -29.76 13.96
C TYR A 39 -45.82 -29.53 14.17
N VAL A 40 -46.28 -28.29 14.08
CA VAL A 40 -47.72 -27.96 14.14
C VAL A 40 -48.45 -28.53 12.92
N ALA A 41 -47.86 -28.46 11.72
CA ALA A 41 -48.40 -29.07 10.51
C ALA A 41 -48.47 -30.60 10.60
N GLN A 42 -47.58 -31.23 11.36
CA GLN A 42 -47.61 -32.67 11.69
C GLN A 42 -48.64 -33.02 12.77
N GLY A 43 -49.42 -32.05 13.27
CA GLY A 43 -50.50 -32.26 14.22
C GLY A 43 -50.11 -32.16 15.69
N MET A 44 -48.87 -31.74 16.02
CA MET A 44 -48.51 -31.45 17.40
C MET A 44 -49.21 -30.20 17.92
N ASN A 45 -49.54 -30.22 19.21
CA ASN A 45 -50.00 -29.03 19.91
C ASN A 45 -48.89 -27.96 19.89
N PRO A 46 -49.18 -26.68 19.57
CA PRO A 46 -48.17 -25.61 19.45
C PRO A 46 -47.23 -25.47 20.66
N LYS A 47 -47.70 -25.79 21.88
CA LYS A 47 -46.83 -25.79 23.07
C LYS A 47 -45.81 -26.94 23.03
N GLU A 48 -46.23 -28.13 22.62
CA GLU A 48 -45.34 -29.30 22.49
C GLU A 48 -44.38 -29.17 21.31
N ALA A 49 -44.85 -28.63 20.18
CA ALA A 49 -44.05 -28.31 18.99
C ALA A 49 -42.88 -27.38 19.33
N ARG A 50 -43.12 -26.34 20.14
CA ARG A 50 -42.08 -25.42 20.61
C ARG A 50 -41.03 -26.11 21.49
N HIS A 51 -41.46 -26.98 22.40
CA HIS A 51 -40.55 -27.74 23.26
C HIS A 51 -39.79 -28.84 22.49
N ALA A 52 -40.34 -29.37 21.40
CA ALA A 52 -39.65 -30.28 20.50
C ALA A 52 -38.59 -29.53 19.65
N ALA A 53 -38.97 -28.39 19.05
CA ALA A 53 -38.07 -27.54 18.27
C ALA A 53 -36.90 -26.96 19.09
N LEU A 54 -37.13 -26.59 20.35
CA LEU A 54 -36.06 -26.14 21.24
C LEU A 54 -35.08 -27.26 21.62
N ARG A 55 -35.57 -28.51 21.70
CA ARG A 55 -34.73 -29.68 21.99
C ARG A 55 -33.91 -30.10 20.79
N SER A 56 -34.46 -30.03 19.57
CA SER A 56 -33.71 -30.27 18.33
C SER A 56 -32.64 -29.18 18.08
N LEU A 57 -32.92 -27.93 18.46
CA LEU A 57 -31.97 -26.82 18.38
C LEU A 57 -30.86 -26.82 19.45
N GLY A 58 -30.88 -27.73 20.43
CA GLY A 58 -30.06 -27.68 21.65
C GLY A 58 -28.53 -27.56 21.50
N GLY A 59 -27.97 -27.71 20.29
CA GLY A 59 -26.55 -27.48 19.99
C GLY A 59 -26.18 -26.05 19.57
N ILE A 60 -27.14 -25.14 19.45
CA ILE A 60 -26.90 -23.80 18.89
C ILE A 60 -26.26 -22.82 19.86
N GLU A 61 -26.55 -22.91 21.16
CA GLU A 61 -25.84 -22.10 22.16
C GLU A 61 -24.35 -22.46 22.17
N GLN A 62 -24.00 -23.75 22.06
CA GLN A 62 -22.60 -24.19 21.90
C GLN A 62 -21.97 -23.67 20.61
N ALA A 63 -22.68 -23.75 19.47
CA ALA A 63 -22.17 -23.21 18.21
C ALA A 63 -22.01 -21.68 18.23
N LYS A 64 -22.88 -20.96 18.97
CA LYS A 64 -22.77 -19.51 19.21
C LYS A 64 -21.58 -19.19 20.09
N GLU A 65 -21.34 -19.97 21.13
CA GLU A 65 -20.25 -19.80 22.09
C GLU A 65 -18.89 -20.07 21.43
N GLU A 66 -18.80 -21.14 20.64
CA GLU A 66 -17.61 -21.48 19.84
C GLU A 66 -17.33 -20.44 18.74
N CYS A 67 -18.37 -19.92 18.09
CA CYS A 67 -18.24 -18.80 17.16
C CYS A 67 -17.85 -17.49 17.85
N ARG A 68 -18.28 -17.27 19.09
CA ARG A 68 -18.02 -16.05 19.87
C ARG A 68 -16.56 -16.00 20.35
N ASP A 69 -16.00 -17.13 20.75
CA ASP A 69 -14.58 -17.23 21.12
C ASP A 69 -13.64 -17.14 19.92
N ALA A 70 -14.03 -17.64 18.75
CA ALA A 70 -13.13 -17.68 17.60
C ALA A 70 -12.95 -16.32 16.88
N ARG A 71 -13.94 -15.40 16.92
CA ARG A 71 -14.13 -14.57 15.72
C ARG A 71 -13.31 -13.30 15.55
N ASN A 72 -12.94 -12.50 16.55
CA ASN A 72 -12.18 -11.25 16.28
C ASN A 72 -11.40 -10.58 17.41
N VAL A 73 -11.93 -10.62 18.64
CA VAL A 73 -11.28 -9.97 19.79
C VAL A 73 -9.92 -10.61 20.02
N ASN A 74 -9.87 -11.93 19.93
CA ASN A 74 -8.63 -12.71 20.00
C ASN A 74 -7.62 -12.35 18.90
N LEU A 75 -7.99 -12.00 17.66
CA LEU A 75 -6.96 -11.78 16.62
C LEU A 75 -6.14 -10.50 16.86
N ILE A 76 -6.80 -9.38 17.17
CA ILE A 76 -6.11 -8.11 17.44
C ILE A 76 -5.41 -8.17 18.80
N GLU A 77 -6.06 -8.75 19.80
CA GLU A 77 -5.52 -8.83 21.16
C GLU A 77 -4.35 -9.83 21.23
N ASN A 78 -4.45 -10.98 20.56
CA ASN A 78 -3.33 -11.92 20.40
C ASN A 78 -2.20 -11.29 19.57
N PHE A 79 -2.49 -10.56 18.49
CA PHE A 79 -1.45 -9.87 17.72
C PHE A 79 -0.71 -8.82 18.57
N LEU A 80 -1.42 -8.00 19.32
CA LEU A 80 -0.83 -7.04 20.27
C LEU A 80 -0.03 -7.75 21.36
N GLN A 81 -0.53 -8.87 21.86
CA GLN A 81 0.14 -9.68 22.87
C GLN A 81 1.43 -10.31 22.32
N ASP A 82 1.40 -10.85 21.12
CA ASP A 82 2.55 -11.42 20.41
C ASP A 82 3.60 -10.35 20.12
N VAL A 83 3.20 -9.16 19.65
CA VAL A 83 4.11 -8.02 19.44
C VAL A 83 4.74 -7.60 20.76
N ARG A 84 3.96 -7.46 21.83
CA ARG A 84 4.47 -7.12 23.17
C ARG A 84 5.42 -8.19 23.72
N PHE A 85 5.12 -9.46 23.45
CA PHE A 85 5.95 -10.59 23.86
C PHE A 85 7.26 -10.62 23.06
N GLY A 86 7.20 -10.40 21.74
CA GLY A 86 8.36 -10.27 20.86
C GLY A 86 9.26 -9.11 21.26
N LEU A 87 8.70 -7.93 21.57
CA LEU A 87 9.44 -6.77 22.10
C LEU A 87 10.12 -7.09 23.45
N ARG A 88 9.44 -7.80 24.34
CA ARG A 88 10.03 -8.22 25.62
C ARG A 88 11.15 -9.24 25.42
N MET A 89 10.99 -10.15 24.46
CA MET A 89 12.03 -11.12 24.09
C MET A 89 13.25 -10.43 23.50
N LEU A 90 13.05 -9.45 22.61
CA LEU A 90 14.10 -8.58 22.06
C LEU A 90 14.90 -7.88 23.17
N ARG A 91 14.22 -7.37 24.20
CA ARG A 91 14.87 -6.73 25.36
C ARG A 91 15.59 -7.72 26.28
N ARG A 92 15.21 -8.99 26.28
CA ARG A 92 15.82 -10.04 27.12
C ARG A 92 17.11 -10.60 26.50
N SER A 93 17.25 -10.56 25.18
CA SER A 93 18.46 -10.97 24.44
C SER A 93 19.00 -9.81 23.57
N PRO A 94 19.60 -8.77 24.19
CA PRO A 94 19.99 -7.55 23.49
C PRO A 94 21.08 -7.77 22.41
N GLY A 95 21.97 -8.75 22.57
CA GLY A 95 23.06 -9.00 21.62
C GLY A 95 22.58 -9.44 20.22
N PHE A 96 21.69 -10.44 20.17
CA PHE A 96 21.12 -10.91 18.90
C PHE A 96 20.22 -9.84 18.26
N SER A 97 19.41 -9.17 19.08
CA SER A 97 18.51 -8.11 18.65
C SER A 97 19.25 -6.93 18.02
N LEU A 98 20.37 -6.51 18.62
CA LEU A 98 21.19 -5.42 18.09
C LEU A 98 21.79 -5.78 16.74
N LEU A 99 22.31 -7.00 16.57
CA LEU A 99 22.83 -7.48 15.28
C LEU A 99 21.74 -7.54 14.22
N ALA A 100 20.56 -8.05 14.57
CA ALA A 100 19.42 -8.10 13.65
C ALA A 100 18.98 -6.70 13.21
N ILE A 101 18.88 -5.76 14.16
CA ILE A 101 18.54 -4.35 13.88
C ILE A 101 19.61 -3.69 13.01
N LEU A 102 20.89 -3.90 13.31
CA LEU A 102 21.99 -3.37 12.50
C LEU A 102 21.95 -3.91 11.07
N CYS A 103 21.77 -5.22 10.90
CA CYS A 103 21.68 -5.85 9.58
C CYS A 103 20.48 -5.32 8.77
N LEU A 104 19.30 -5.23 9.40
CA LEU A 104 18.11 -4.66 8.77
C LEU A 104 18.31 -3.19 8.39
N THR A 105 18.84 -2.40 9.30
CA THR A 105 19.10 -0.97 9.09
C THR A 105 20.08 -0.77 7.95
N LEU A 106 21.15 -1.56 7.92
CA LEU A 106 22.19 -1.46 6.90
C LEU A 106 21.68 -1.94 5.54
N GLY A 107 20.90 -3.02 5.49
CA GLY A 107 20.28 -3.50 4.24
C GLY A 107 19.26 -2.52 3.67
N ILE A 108 18.36 -2.00 4.51
CA ILE A 108 17.36 -1.00 4.10
C ILE A 108 18.04 0.32 3.73
N GLY A 109 18.97 0.79 4.56
CA GLY A 109 19.68 2.05 4.37
C GLY A 109 20.59 2.04 3.15
N ALA A 110 21.33 0.95 2.91
CA ALA A 110 22.17 0.81 1.72
C ALA A 110 21.33 0.82 0.44
N ASN A 111 20.22 0.06 0.42
CA ASN A 111 19.32 0.06 -0.74
C ASN A 111 18.71 1.46 -0.98
N ALA A 112 18.21 2.12 0.08
CA ALA A 112 17.67 3.48 -0.02
C ALA A 112 18.72 4.50 -0.48
N ALA A 113 19.97 4.38 -0.02
CA ALA A 113 21.07 5.24 -0.42
C ALA A 113 21.44 5.05 -1.89
N VAL A 114 21.50 3.80 -2.37
CA VAL A 114 21.74 3.50 -3.79
C VAL A 114 20.63 4.08 -4.65
N PHE A 115 19.36 3.90 -4.29
CA PHE A 115 18.24 4.49 -5.03
C PHE A 115 18.27 6.02 -5.01
N SER A 116 18.58 6.64 -3.87
CA SER A 116 18.69 8.10 -3.77
C SER A 116 19.85 8.63 -4.62
N TRP A 117 20.97 7.90 -4.67
CA TRP A 117 22.13 8.24 -5.48
C TRP A 117 21.84 8.11 -6.97
N ILE A 118 21.15 7.03 -7.38
CA ILE A 118 20.66 6.84 -8.75
C ILE A 118 19.68 7.95 -9.10
N GLU A 119 18.75 8.31 -8.22
CA GLU A 119 17.81 9.41 -8.48
C GLU A 119 18.52 10.76 -8.64
N GLY A 120 19.50 11.04 -7.79
CA GLY A 120 20.30 12.26 -7.86
C GLY A 120 21.16 12.38 -9.13
N ILE A 121 21.70 11.26 -9.63
CA ILE A 121 22.59 11.27 -10.80
C ILE A 121 21.84 11.07 -12.11
N LEU A 122 20.95 10.09 -12.16
CA LEU A 122 20.29 9.65 -13.40
C LEU A 122 19.03 10.45 -13.69
N PHE A 123 18.28 10.83 -12.65
CA PHE A 123 16.97 11.45 -12.81
C PHE A 123 16.98 12.98 -12.62
N ARG A 124 17.94 13.55 -11.88
CA ARG A 124 18.09 15.02 -11.71
C ARG A 124 19.49 15.55 -12.10
N PRO A 125 19.92 15.41 -13.36
CA PRO A 125 21.23 15.91 -13.81
C PRO A 125 21.37 17.45 -13.76
N TYR A 126 20.25 18.20 -13.66
CA TYR A 126 20.26 19.66 -13.58
C TYR A 126 19.69 20.14 -12.24
N PRO A 127 20.52 20.27 -11.20
CA PRO A 127 20.12 20.74 -9.87
C PRO A 127 19.80 22.25 -9.91
N ALA A 128 18.69 22.62 -10.53
CA ALA A 128 18.08 23.96 -10.55
C ALA A 128 16.82 24.04 -11.45
N VAL A 129 16.57 23.02 -12.29
CA VAL A 129 15.46 23.06 -13.26
C VAL A 129 14.25 22.32 -12.67
N ALA A 130 13.24 23.07 -12.24
CA ALA A 130 12.03 22.53 -11.62
C ALA A 130 11.18 21.65 -12.56
N HIS A 131 11.30 21.87 -13.87
CA HIS A 131 10.52 21.22 -14.93
C HIS A 131 11.45 20.57 -15.97
N GLN A 132 11.98 19.39 -15.65
CA GLN A 132 12.94 18.68 -16.51
C GLN A 132 12.30 18.27 -17.85
N GLU A 133 10.98 18.06 -17.87
CA GLU A 133 10.16 17.77 -19.05
C GLU A 133 10.07 18.93 -20.06
N ARG A 134 10.47 20.15 -19.66
CA ARG A 134 10.46 21.36 -20.52
C ARG A 134 11.85 21.74 -21.04
N LEU A 135 12.87 20.92 -20.79
CA LEU A 135 14.23 21.14 -21.28
C LEU A 135 14.32 20.89 -22.78
N VAL A 136 14.85 21.87 -23.51
CA VAL A 136 15.12 21.77 -24.95
C VAL A 136 16.60 22.06 -25.18
N ALA A 137 17.27 21.22 -25.98
CA ALA A 137 18.64 21.45 -26.40
C ALA A 137 18.65 22.36 -27.65
N ILE A 138 19.35 23.49 -27.57
CA ILE A 138 19.54 24.41 -28.70
C ILE A 138 20.91 24.12 -29.33
N GLY A 139 20.91 23.77 -30.62
CA GLY A 139 22.13 23.54 -31.41
C GLY A 139 22.19 24.49 -32.60
N GLY A 140 23.40 24.92 -32.95
CA GLY A 140 23.63 25.66 -34.20
C GLY A 140 23.64 24.70 -35.40
N THR A 141 23.32 25.19 -36.58
CA THR A 141 23.48 24.42 -37.82
C THR A 141 24.54 25.10 -38.68
N SER A 142 25.61 24.40 -39.06
CA SER A 142 26.54 24.90 -40.07
C SER A 142 26.26 24.21 -41.41
N ARG A 143 26.53 24.89 -42.52
CA ARG A 143 26.30 24.35 -43.87
C ARG A 143 27.09 23.08 -44.13
N ASP A 144 28.26 22.92 -43.51
CA ASP A 144 29.10 21.73 -43.64
C ASP A 144 28.74 20.60 -42.67
N GLU A 145 27.97 20.87 -41.61
CA GLU A 145 27.65 19.88 -40.58
C GLU A 145 26.19 19.98 -40.11
N PRO A 146 25.26 19.26 -40.78
CA PRO A 146 23.82 19.34 -40.50
C PRO A 146 23.40 18.73 -39.16
N ARG A 147 24.30 18.03 -38.46
CA ARG A 147 23.98 17.27 -37.24
C ARG A 147 24.16 18.05 -35.93
N GLY A 148 24.33 19.37 -36.03
CA GLY A 148 24.37 20.27 -34.89
C GLY A 148 25.80 20.63 -34.52
N THR A 149 26.18 21.88 -34.81
CA THR A 149 27.43 22.45 -34.34
C THR A 149 27.23 23.01 -32.93
N PRO A 150 28.25 22.92 -32.06
CA PRO A 150 28.24 23.66 -30.80
C PRO A 150 27.97 25.15 -31.07
N LEU A 151 27.09 25.75 -30.28
CA LEU A 151 26.76 27.15 -30.42
C LEU A 151 27.99 28.01 -30.06
N SER A 152 28.28 29.04 -30.86
CA SER A 152 29.38 29.95 -30.54
C SER A 152 29.01 30.82 -29.33
N TRP A 153 30.02 31.30 -28.59
CA TRP A 153 29.78 32.16 -27.43
C TRP A 153 29.02 33.45 -27.78
N PRO A 154 29.32 34.16 -28.89
CA PRO A 154 28.53 35.31 -29.31
C PRO A 154 27.07 34.97 -29.63
N ASP A 155 26.81 33.84 -30.32
CA ASP A 155 25.45 33.40 -30.63
C ASP A 155 24.65 33.08 -29.35
N PHE A 156 25.31 32.52 -28.33
CA PHE A 156 24.69 32.32 -27.02
C PHE A 156 24.28 33.66 -26.38
N GLN A 157 25.15 34.67 -26.43
CA GLN A 157 24.84 35.99 -25.88
C GLN A 157 23.70 36.68 -26.64
N ASP A 158 23.63 36.49 -27.96
CA ASP A 158 22.54 37.05 -28.77
C ASP A 158 21.20 36.34 -28.46
N LEU A 159 21.20 35.01 -28.37
CA LEU A 159 20.02 34.25 -27.93
C LEU A 159 19.58 34.64 -26.53
N GLN A 160 20.51 34.86 -25.59
CA GLN A 160 20.16 35.28 -24.24
C GLN A 160 19.48 36.66 -24.20
N ARG A 161 19.81 37.55 -25.14
CA ARG A 161 19.23 38.90 -25.24
C ARG A 161 17.92 38.93 -26.02
N SER A 162 17.80 38.10 -27.05
CA SER A 162 16.76 38.22 -28.08
C SER A 162 15.69 37.12 -28.01
N CYS A 163 15.94 36.01 -27.31
CA CYS A 163 14.99 34.89 -27.27
C CYS A 163 13.84 35.15 -26.29
N THR A 164 12.61 35.22 -26.83
CA THR A 164 11.37 35.36 -26.05
C THR A 164 10.65 34.02 -25.83
N LEU A 165 11.12 32.94 -26.47
CA LEU A 165 10.51 31.62 -26.44
C LEU A 165 10.97 30.77 -25.24
N CYS A 166 12.15 31.07 -24.69
CA CYS A 166 12.74 30.36 -23.57
C CYS A 166 12.78 31.27 -22.34
N GLU A 167 12.27 30.79 -21.21
CA GLU A 167 12.22 31.55 -19.96
C GLU A 167 13.62 31.70 -19.33
N THR A 168 14.44 30.64 -19.42
CA THR A 168 15.83 30.65 -18.98
C THR A 168 16.71 29.85 -19.95
N LEU A 169 17.92 30.37 -20.18
CA LEU A 169 18.95 29.74 -21.01
C LEU A 169 20.18 29.50 -20.13
N PHE A 170 20.71 28.28 -20.14
CA PHE A 170 21.92 27.93 -19.40
C PHE A 170 22.85 27.09 -20.27
N VAL A 171 24.15 27.18 -19.99
CA VAL A 171 25.17 26.44 -20.73
C VAL A 171 25.37 25.08 -20.05
N SER A 172 25.16 23.99 -20.78
CA SER A 172 25.37 22.63 -20.26
C SER A 172 26.84 22.19 -20.32
N LYS A 173 27.61 22.66 -21.31
CA LYS A 173 29.02 22.34 -21.50
C LYS A 173 29.74 23.45 -22.24
N ILE A 174 30.84 23.95 -21.68
CA ILE A 174 31.76 24.85 -22.37
C ILE A 174 32.83 23.98 -23.03
N THR A 175 32.89 24.00 -24.35
CA THR A 175 33.98 23.35 -25.09
C THR A 175 34.93 24.44 -25.56
N GLY A 176 36.15 24.44 -25.03
CA GLY A 176 37.19 25.36 -25.50
C GLY A 176 37.66 24.91 -26.89
N THR A 177 37.41 25.73 -27.90
CA THR A 177 38.06 25.58 -29.21
C THR A 177 39.17 26.62 -29.29
N THR A 178 40.43 26.19 -29.23
CA THR A 178 41.56 27.10 -29.50
C THR A 178 41.62 27.35 -30.99
N LEU A 179 41.32 28.57 -31.40
CA LEU A 179 41.58 29.02 -32.76
C LEU A 179 43.10 29.16 -32.93
N SER A 180 43.75 28.14 -33.51
CA SER A 180 45.15 28.28 -33.96
C SER A 180 45.12 29.14 -35.22
N ILE A 181 45.31 30.44 -35.05
CA ILE A 181 45.64 31.33 -36.17
C ILE A 181 47.09 31.00 -36.53
N GLY A 182 47.28 30.37 -37.68
CA GLY A 182 48.60 30.20 -38.30
C GLY A 182 49.13 31.53 -38.83
#